data_AF-A0A850NM84-F1
#
_entry.id   AF-A0A850NM84-F1
#
_cell.length_a   1.000
_cell.length_b   1.000
_cell.length_c   1.000
_cell.angle_alpha   90.00
_cell.angle_beta   90.00
_cell.angle_gamma   90.00
#
_symmetry.space_group_name_H-M   'P 1'
#
loop_
_entity.id
_entity.type
_entity.pdbx_description
1 polymer ?
#
loop_
_entity_poly.entity_id
_entity_poly.type
_entity_poly.pdbx_seq_one_letter_code
_entity_poly.pdbx_strand_id
1 'polypeptide(L)'
;GLLGTRTASLGVWPALGLLLAARLALGTAESFTATGVIMWCIRRTGPENTATSISWNGITSYGGMAIGAPLGVALAAIADRGDRVHVSGVAIEALAALTCVCALVVFALASRRAPVPGVPGTRIAFTSVLKRVAPFGAGLALSGTGFGVIAAFLALYYVARGWSGAAPALSLFGVLFVATRLIFASAIGRHGGFSVSLVSLGVEIAGLLCLWLAPHPLVATLGAGLTGAGFALIFPALGVEAVGTVGAENRGAALGAYSVFLDVSLGIAGPLDGAIAGHAGYAATFLFSAACCLAAFVLTAWLLWRRRAARV
;
A
#
# COMPACT_ATOMS: atom_id res chain seq x y z
N GLY A 1 5.52 -17.50 12.16
CA GLY A 1 6.64 -18.46 12.23
C GLY A 1 6.24 -19.68 13.03
N LEU A 2 6.43 -19.64 14.35
CA LEU A 2 6.21 -20.76 15.30
C LEU A 2 4.80 -21.38 15.31
N LEU A 3 3.78 -20.63 14.89
CA LEU A 3 2.41 -21.14 14.80
C LEU A 3 2.17 -21.98 13.53
N GLY A 4 2.86 -21.69 12.42
CA GLY A 4 2.66 -22.38 11.14
C GLY A 4 3.19 -23.82 11.11
N THR A 5 4.22 -24.11 11.90
CA THR A 5 4.76 -25.47 12.05
C THR A 5 3.88 -26.34 12.95
N ARG A 6 3.15 -25.72 13.90
CA ARG A 6 2.18 -26.40 14.78
C ARG A 6 0.76 -26.49 14.21
N THR A 7 0.40 -25.68 13.21
CA THR A 7 -0.91 -25.83 12.52
C THR A 7 -1.02 -27.14 11.74
N ALA A 8 0.10 -27.72 11.31
CA ALA A 8 0.11 -28.98 10.56
C ALA A 8 -0.28 -30.20 11.43
N SER A 9 -0.17 -30.10 12.76
CA SER A 9 -0.57 -31.13 13.72
C SER A 9 -1.94 -30.87 14.38
N LEU A 10 -2.58 -29.75 14.05
CA LEU A 10 -3.91 -29.38 14.54
C LEU A 10 -4.98 -29.79 13.52
N GLY A 11 -6.19 -30.09 13.99
CA GLY A 11 -7.36 -30.22 13.12
C GLY A 11 -7.63 -28.92 12.34
N VAL A 12 -8.36 -29.02 11.23
CA VAL A 12 -8.62 -27.91 10.29
C VAL A 12 -9.19 -26.67 10.98
N TRP A 13 -10.14 -26.84 11.91
CA TRP A 13 -10.81 -25.73 12.61
C TRP A 13 -9.89 -24.95 13.58
N PRO A 14 -9.14 -25.61 14.49
CA PRO A 14 -8.13 -24.91 15.29
C PRO A 14 -7.05 -24.22 14.46
N ALA A 15 -6.57 -24.86 13.39
CA ALA A 15 -5.57 -24.26 12.51
C ALA A 15 -6.10 -22.99 11.81
N LEU A 16 -7.34 -23.03 11.31
CA LEU A 16 -8.01 -21.88 10.73
C LEU A 16 -8.20 -20.76 11.76
N GLY A 17 -8.69 -21.08 12.95
CA GLY A 17 -8.87 -20.10 14.03
C GLY A 17 -7.56 -19.39 14.40
N LEU A 18 -6.47 -20.15 14.49
CA LEU A 18 -5.14 -19.62 14.77
C LEU A 18 -4.60 -18.73 13.63
N LEU A 19 -4.83 -19.12 12.38
CA LEU A 19 -4.46 -18.31 11.21
C LEU A 19 -5.24 -16.98 11.17
N LEU A 20 -6.54 -17.01 11.46
CA LEU A 20 -7.37 -15.81 11.54
C LEU A 20 -6.89 -14.88 12.67
N ALA A 21 -6.63 -15.42 13.85
CA ALA A 21 -6.10 -14.65 14.97
C ALA A 21 -4.73 -14.03 14.64
N ALA A 22 -3.83 -14.78 14.00
CA ALA A 22 -2.52 -14.29 13.58
C ALA A 22 -2.64 -13.16 12.53
N ARG A 23 -3.59 -13.25 11.58
CA ARG A 23 -3.85 -12.19 10.59
C ARG A 23 -4.41 -10.93 11.22
N LEU A 24 -5.33 -11.05 12.17
CA LEU A 24 -5.86 -9.91 12.93
C LEU A 24 -4.78 -9.23 13.76
N ALA A 25 -3.94 -10.01 14.45
CA ALA A 25 -2.79 -9.49 15.19
C ALA A 25 -1.79 -8.79 14.28
N LEU A 26 -1.52 -9.33 13.09
CA LEU A 26 -0.63 -8.70 12.11
C LEU A 26 -1.19 -7.35 11.61
N GLY A 27 -2.47 -7.29 11.23
CA GLY A 27 -3.08 -6.06 10.74
C GLY A 27 -3.15 -4.95 11.80
N THR A 28 -3.43 -5.31 13.05
CA THR A 28 -3.40 -4.36 14.18
C THR A 28 -2.00 -3.84 14.46
N ALA A 29 -0.99 -4.73 14.45
CA ALA A 29 0.41 -4.33 14.61
C ALA A 29 0.92 -3.44 13.46
N GLU A 30 0.55 -3.77 12.21
CA GLU A 30 0.86 -2.97 11.04
C GLU A 30 0.27 -1.56 11.15
N SER A 31 -1.01 -1.46 11.51
CA SER A 31 -1.71 -0.18 11.66
C SER A 31 -1.09 0.71 12.73
N PHE A 32 -0.75 0.14 13.89
CA PHE A 32 -0.07 0.86 14.97
C PHE A 32 1.32 1.34 14.56
N THR A 33 2.07 0.49 13.85
CA THR A 33 3.42 0.83 13.42
C THR A 33 3.39 1.90 12.33
N ALA A 34 2.54 1.75 11.32
CA ALA A 34 2.46 2.68 10.20
C ALA A 34 2.06 4.09 10.66
N THR A 35 0.94 4.22 11.36
CA THR A 35 0.45 5.52 11.83
C THR A 35 1.37 6.10 12.91
N GLY A 36 1.84 5.25 13.84
CA GLY A 36 2.70 5.66 14.94
C GLY A 36 4.05 6.21 14.48
N VAL A 37 4.73 5.51 13.56
CA VAL A 37 6.02 5.92 13.00
C VAL A 37 5.88 7.22 12.21
N ILE A 38 4.86 7.34 11.35
CA ILE A 38 4.63 8.57 10.58
C ILE A 38 4.44 9.76 11.52
N MET A 39 3.58 9.62 12.53
CA MET A 39 3.32 10.69 13.50
C MET A 39 4.54 11.00 14.39
N TRP A 40 5.35 10.01 14.72
CA TRP A 40 6.61 10.22 15.44
C TRP A 40 7.63 10.99 14.59
N CYS A 41 7.76 10.66 13.31
CA CYS A 41 8.60 11.38 12.36
C CYS A 41 8.14 12.83 12.19
N ILE A 42 6.85 13.06 11.88
CA ILE A 42 6.28 14.41 11.69
C ILE A 42 6.53 15.29 12.92
N ARG A 43 6.36 14.76 14.12
CA ARG A 43 6.57 15.56 15.35
C ARG A 43 8.05 15.85 15.64
N ARG A 44 8.99 15.10 15.07
CA ARG A 44 10.43 15.35 15.21
C ARG A 44 10.97 16.27 14.14
N THR A 45 10.51 16.11 12.91
CA THR A 45 11.04 16.81 11.74
C THR A 45 10.20 18.01 11.35
N GLY A 46 9.04 18.22 11.97
CA GLY A 46 8.14 19.34 11.71
C GLY A 46 7.05 19.04 10.67
N PRO A 47 5.94 19.80 10.69
CA PRO A 47 4.81 19.63 9.78
C PRO A 47 5.17 19.76 8.30
N GLU A 48 6.18 20.55 7.96
CA GLU A 48 6.71 20.72 6.60
C GLU A 48 7.21 19.40 5.99
N ASN A 49 7.64 18.45 6.83
CA ASN A 49 8.14 17.15 6.43
C ASN A 49 7.06 16.05 6.45
N THR A 50 5.77 16.42 6.45
CA THR A 50 4.64 15.46 6.47
C THR A 50 4.66 14.53 5.25
N ALA A 51 4.85 15.07 4.05
CA ALA A 51 4.90 14.28 2.81
C ALA A 51 6.03 13.25 2.86
N THR A 52 7.22 13.71 3.25
CA THR A 52 8.43 12.88 3.40
C THR A 52 8.23 11.78 4.43
N SER A 53 7.64 12.11 5.58
CA SER A 53 7.38 11.14 6.66
C SER A 53 6.40 10.05 6.23
N ILE A 54 5.32 10.41 5.51
CA ILE A 54 4.36 9.44 4.96
C ILE A 54 5.04 8.57 3.88
N SER A 55 5.84 9.18 3.00
CA SER A 55 6.52 8.48 1.91
C SER A 55 7.53 7.44 2.43
N TRP A 56 8.30 7.78 3.47
CA TRP A 56 9.28 6.85 4.07
C TRP A 56 8.66 5.57 4.60
N ASN A 57 7.49 5.66 5.26
CA ASN A 57 6.76 4.47 5.70
C ASN A 57 6.45 3.56 4.50
N GLY A 58 5.96 4.15 3.42
CA GLY A 58 5.72 3.45 2.18
C GLY A 58 6.98 2.84 1.55
N ILE A 59 8.10 3.56 1.48
CA ILE A 59 9.36 3.02 0.94
C ILE A 59 9.81 1.80 1.76
N THR A 60 9.71 1.87 3.09
CA THR A 60 10.11 0.75 3.96
C THR A 60 9.19 -0.46 3.83
N SER A 61 7.86 -0.27 3.77
CA SER A 61 6.91 -1.38 3.67
C SER A 61 7.00 -2.10 2.32
N TYR A 62 6.97 -1.34 1.23
CA TYR A 62 7.01 -1.92 -0.12
C TYR A 62 8.42 -2.41 -0.49
N GLY A 63 9.48 -1.73 0.00
CA GLY A 63 10.85 -2.24 -0.09
C GLY A 63 11.03 -3.56 0.66
N GLY A 64 10.42 -3.69 1.84
CA GLY A 64 10.34 -4.95 2.58
C GLY A 64 9.66 -6.06 1.78
N MET A 65 8.52 -5.78 1.14
CA MET A 65 7.85 -6.76 0.26
C MET A 65 8.72 -7.16 -0.95
N ALA A 66 9.36 -6.18 -1.58
CA ALA A 66 10.21 -6.39 -2.76
C ALA A 66 11.43 -7.28 -2.46
N ILE A 67 12.03 -7.14 -1.27
CA ILE A 67 13.16 -7.96 -0.81
C ILE A 67 12.67 -9.31 -0.23
N GLY A 68 11.54 -9.29 0.46
CA GLY A 68 10.99 -10.46 1.15
C GLY A 68 10.57 -11.59 0.21
N ALA A 69 10.01 -11.27 -0.97
CA ALA A 69 9.57 -12.29 -1.93
C ALA A 69 10.74 -13.12 -2.50
N PRO A 70 11.83 -12.53 -3.06
CA PRO A 70 13.01 -13.28 -3.50
C PRO A 70 13.67 -14.07 -2.38
N LEU A 71 13.78 -13.50 -1.17
CA LEU A 71 14.33 -14.22 -0.01
C LEU A 71 13.48 -15.43 0.36
N GLY A 72 12.15 -15.29 0.35
CA GLY A 72 11.23 -16.40 0.58
C GLY A 72 11.39 -17.52 -0.43
N VAL A 73 11.53 -17.19 -1.71
CA VAL A 73 11.76 -18.17 -2.79
C VAL A 73 13.13 -18.84 -2.65
N ALA A 74 14.19 -18.08 -2.35
CA ALA A 74 15.53 -18.64 -2.14
C ALA A 74 15.55 -19.60 -0.95
N LEU A 75 14.88 -19.24 0.16
CA LEU A 75 14.72 -20.10 1.32
C LEU A 75 13.92 -21.37 1.00
N ALA A 76 12.84 -21.25 0.22
CA ALA A 76 12.07 -22.41 -0.25
C ALA A 76 12.92 -23.33 -1.14
N ALA A 77 13.73 -22.77 -2.05
CA ALA A 77 14.61 -23.53 -2.94
C ALA A 77 15.79 -24.20 -2.22
N ILE A 78 16.21 -23.67 -1.06
CA ILE A 78 17.17 -24.33 -0.16
C ILE A 78 16.48 -25.45 0.61
N ALA A 79 15.22 -25.24 1.05
CA ALA A 79 14.44 -26.24 1.76
C ALA A 79 14.06 -27.45 0.89
N ASP A 80 13.82 -27.27 -0.41
CA ASP A 80 13.53 -28.36 -1.36
C ASP A 80 14.74 -29.24 -1.70
N ARG A 81 15.97 -28.80 -1.38
CA ARG A 81 17.23 -29.51 -1.67
C ARG A 81 17.70 -30.43 -0.53
N GLY A 82 17.05 -30.39 0.63
CA GLY A 82 17.36 -31.21 1.81
C GLY A 82 16.18 -32.08 2.23
N ASP A 83 16.45 -33.06 3.09
CA ASP A 83 15.48 -34.05 3.56
C ASP A 83 14.21 -33.38 4.11
N ARG A 84 13.06 -33.81 3.57
CA ARG A 84 11.79 -33.08 3.58
C ARG A 84 11.26 -32.91 5.01
N VAL A 85 10.77 -31.71 5.33
CA VAL A 85 10.08 -31.26 6.57
C VAL A 85 10.94 -30.53 7.62
N HIS A 86 12.16 -30.98 7.95
CA HIS A 86 12.96 -30.31 8.99
C HIS A 86 13.57 -28.97 8.53
N VAL A 87 14.01 -28.86 7.28
CA VAL A 87 14.67 -27.65 6.76
C VAL A 87 13.69 -26.49 6.58
N SER A 88 12.43 -26.76 6.20
CA SER A 88 11.38 -25.74 6.07
C SER A 88 10.96 -25.15 7.41
N GLY A 89 10.93 -25.96 8.48
CA GLY A 89 10.62 -25.47 9.83
C GLY A 89 11.72 -24.54 10.35
N VAL A 90 12.98 -24.97 10.24
CA VAL A 90 14.15 -24.19 10.69
C VAL A 90 14.30 -22.88 9.93
N ALA A 91 14.07 -22.86 8.61
CA ALA A 91 14.16 -21.63 7.82
C ALA A 91 13.08 -20.59 8.21
N ILE A 92 11.84 -21.05 8.46
CA ILE A 92 10.74 -20.20 8.91
C ILE A 92 10.98 -19.69 10.34
N GLU A 93 11.54 -20.53 11.21
CA GLU A 93 11.92 -20.16 12.58
C GLU A 93 13.08 -19.17 12.60
N ALA A 94 14.10 -19.37 11.75
CA ALA A 94 15.21 -18.44 11.58
C ALA A 94 14.74 -17.08 11.07
N LEU A 95 13.81 -17.05 10.10
CA LEU A 95 13.24 -15.80 9.61
C LEU A 95 12.38 -15.09 10.67
N ALA A 96 11.63 -15.85 11.47
CA ALA A 96 10.88 -15.32 12.60
C ALA A 96 11.82 -14.75 13.68
N ALA A 97 12.90 -15.47 14.01
CA ALA A 97 13.93 -15.02 14.94
C ALA A 97 14.61 -13.75 14.43
N LEU A 98 14.99 -13.70 13.16
CA LEU A 98 15.58 -12.51 12.52
C LEU A 98 14.63 -11.31 12.62
N THR A 99 13.34 -11.51 12.32
CA THR A 99 12.32 -10.45 12.41
C THR A 99 12.19 -9.95 13.87
N CYS A 100 12.18 -10.84 14.85
CA CYS A 100 12.19 -10.48 16.27
C CYS A 100 13.45 -9.71 16.67
N VAL A 101 14.63 -10.14 16.21
CA VAL A 101 15.90 -9.44 16.48
C VAL A 101 15.88 -8.04 15.87
N CYS A 102 15.45 -7.90 14.60
CA CYS A 102 15.28 -6.59 13.97
C CYS A 102 14.32 -5.70 14.77
N ALA A 103 13.19 -6.24 15.24
CA ALA A 103 12.22 -5.49 16.05
C ALA A 103 12.83 -5.05 17.40
N LEU A 104 13.58 -5.91 18.07
CA LEU A 104 14.28 -5.59 19.32
C LEU A 104 15.37 -4.53 19.13
N VAL A 105 16.13 -4.61 18.04
CA VAL A 105 17.13 -3.60 17.67
C VAL A 105 16.44 -2.26 17.41
N VAL A 106 15.36 -2.23 16.62
CA VAL A 106 14.59 -1.00 16.38
C VAL A 106 14.04 -0.43 17.70
N PHE A 107 13.51 -1.28 18.57
CA PHE A 107 13.02 -0.87 19.90
C PHE A 107 14.14 -0.26 20.77
N ALA A 108 15.30 -0.91 20.83
CA ALA A 108 16.46 -0.43 21.59
C ALA A 108 17.02 0.89 21.03
N LEU A 109 17.01 1.08 19.72
CA LEU A 109 17.42 2.33 19.09
C LEU A 109 16.38 3.44 19.29
N ALA A 110 15.09 3.11 19.28
CA ALA A 110 14.01 4.06 19.49
C ALA A 110 13.91 4.53 20.94
N SER A 111 14.11 3.62 21.91
CA SER A 111 14.05 3.94 23.36
C SER A 111 15.17 4.87 23.82
N ARG A 112 16.28 4.92 23.09
CA ARG A 112 17.39 5.87 23.33
C ARG A 112 17.10 7.29 22.88
N ARG A 113 15.99 7.53 22.17
CA ARG A 113 15.67 8.86 21.63
C ARG A 113 14.76 9.62 22.61
N ALA A 114 15.00 10.92 22.74
CA ALA A 114 14.21 11.79 23.64
C ALA A 114 12.68 11.68 23.37
N PRO A 115 11.84 11.61 24.41
CA PRO A 115 10.39 11.61 24.25
C PRO A 115 9.91 12.84 23.45
N VAL A 116 8.95 12.62 22.57
CA VAL A 116 8.36 13.70 21.78
C VAL A 116 7.14 14.23 22.54
N PRO A 117 7.06 15.54 22.86
CA PRO A 117 5.96 16.09 23.63
C PRO A 117 4.59 15.81 23.00
N GLY A 118 3.57 15.61 23.85
CA GLY A 118 2.18 15.55 23.41
C GLY A 118 1.74 16.90 22.84
N VAL A 119 0.81 16.88 21.88
CA VAL A 119 0.17 18.10 21.39
C VAL A 119 -1.04 18.40 22.26
N PRO A 120 -1.04 19.48 23.06
CA PRO A 120 -2.21 19.91 23.81
C PRO A 120 -3.30 20.38 22.84
N GLY A 121 -4.56 20.04 23.12
CA GLY A 121 -5.69 20.43 22.29
C GLY A 121 -6.90 19.53 22.48
N THR A 122 -8.07 20.00 22.03
CA THR A 122 -9.30 19.23 22.09
C THR A 122 -9.35 18.23 20.94
N ARG A 123 -9.40 16.94 21.27
CA ARG A 123 -9.61 15.90 20.27
C ARG A 123 -11.06 15.94 19.84
N ILE A 124 -11.30 16.02 18.54
CA ILE A 124 -12.66 15.97 18.00
C ILE A 124 -13.08 14.50 17.82
N ALA A 125 -14.39 14.26 17.74
CA ALA A 125 -14.91 12.91 17.51
C ALA A 125 -14.34 12.29 16.23
N PHE A 126 -14.02 11.00 16.27
CA PHE A 126 -13.46 10.27 15.13
C PHE A 126 -14.36 10.35 13.89
N THR A 127 -15.68 10.36 14.06
CA THR A 127 -16.65 10.55 12.97
C THR A 127 -16.49 11.90 12.27
N SER A 128 -16.19 12.97 13.01
CA SER A 128 -15.90 14.29 12.44
C SER A 128 -14.57 14.31 11.69
N VAL A 129 -13.56 13.61 12.20
CA VAL A 129 -12.29 13.40 11.49
C VAL A 129 -12.53 12.65 10.18
N LEU A 130 -13.24 11.52 10.25
CA LEU A 130 -13.58 10.69 9.10
C LEU A 130 -14.29 11.49 8.02
N LYS A 131 -15.30 12.31 8.38
CA LYS A 131 -16.02 13.18 7.43
C LYS A 131 -15.11 14.18 6.73
N ARG A 132 -14.10 14.72 7.42
CA ARG A 132 -13.15 15.69 6.83
C ARG A 132 -12.16 15.03 5.87
N VAL A 133 -11.69 13.81 6.18
CA VAL A 133 -10.75 13.08 5.33
C VAL A 133 -11.45 12.28 4.21
N ALA A 134 -12.74 12.00 4.35
CA ALA A 134 -13.54 11.19 3.43
C ALA A 134 -13.37 11.54 1.94
N PRO A 135 -13.40 12.80 1.48
CA PRO A 135 -13.23 13.08 0.06
C PRO A 135 -11.84 12.70 -0.47
N PHE A 136 -10.79 12.86 0.34
CA PHE A 136 -9.42 12.45 0.01
C PHE A 136 -9.28 10.93 0.06
N GLY A 137 -9.85 10.31 1.09
CA GLY A 137 -9.91 8.87 1.24
C GLY A 137 -10.66 8.20 0.09
N ALA A 138 -11.79 8.75 -0.35
CA ALA A 138 -12.53 8.25 -1.50
C ALA A 138 -11.70 8.30 -2.79
N GLY A 139 -10.95 9.40 -3.02
CA GLY A 139 -9.99 9.48 -4.12
C GLY A 139 -8.93 8.38 -4.05
N LEU A 140 -8.37 8.15 -2.86
CA LEU A 140 -7.39 7.09 -2.62
C LEU A 140 -7.99 5.67 -2.79
N ALA A 141 -9.21 5.44 -2.32
CA ALA A 141 -9.89 4.15 -2.49
C ALA A 141 -10.14 3.86 -3.96
N LEU A 142 -10.66 4.84 -4.70
CA LEU A 142 -10.92 4.70 -6.13
C LEU A 142 -9.62 4.42 -6.91
N SER A 143 -8.52 5.11 -6.59
CA SER A 143 -7.22 4.80 -7.21
C SER A 143 -6.64 3.46 -6.75
N GLY A 144 -6.88 3.06 -5.49
CA GLY A 144 -6.40 1.81 -4.91
C GLY A 144 -6.85 0.55 -5.64
N THR A 145 -7.94 0.63 -6.41
CA THR A 145 -8.39 -0.44 -7.32
C THR A 145 -7.34 -0.80 -8.37
N GLY A 146 -6.51 0.16 -8.82
CA GLY A 146 -5.41 -0.07 -9.76
C GLY A 146 -4.33 -0.97 -9.17
N PHE A 147 -3.91 -0.69 -7.94
CA PHE A 147 -2.98 -1.58 -7.22
C PHE A 147 -3.60 -2.94 -6.91
N GLY A 148 -4.87 -2.97 -6.47
CA GLY A 148 -5.59 -4.20 -6.15
C GLY A 148 -5.67 -5.17 -7.33
N VAL A 149 -6.07 -4.68 -8.52
CA VAL A 149 -6.20 -5.52 -9.71
C VAL A 149 -4.85 -6.07 -10.18
N ILE A 150 -3.77 -5.27 -10.08
CA ILE A 150 -2.41 -5.75 -10.40
C ILE A 150 -2.00 -6.88 -9.45
N ALA A 151 -2.17 -6.67 -8.15
CA ALA A 151 -1.75 -7.62 -7.13
C ALA A 151 -2.50 -8.95 -7.23
N ALA A 152 -3.80 -8.91 -7.53
CA ALA A 152 -4.65 -10.10 -7.55
C ALA A 152 -4.72 -10.80 -8.92
N PHE A 153 -4.75 -10.05 -10.02
CA PHE A 153 -5.16 -10.57 -11.33
C PHE A 153 -4.11 -10.47 -12.43
N LEU A 154 -3.00 -9.73 -12.26
CA LEU A 154 -2.00 -9.58 -13.33
C LEU A 154 -1.38 -10.92 -13.77
N ALA A 155 -1.03 -11.78 -12.82
CA ALA A 155 -0.48 -13.10 -13.13
C ALA A 155 -1.51 -13.98 -13.87
N LEU A 156 -2.78 -13.95 -13.43
CA LEU A 156 -3.87 -14.66 -14.08
C LEU A 156 -4.14 -14.13 -15.49
N TYR A 157 -4.03 -12.82 -15.71
CA TYR A 157 -4.16 -12.21 -17.03
C TYR A 157 -3.10 -12.73 -18.01
N TYR A 158 -1.84 -12.84 -17.58
CA TYR A 158 -0.78 -13.42 -18.42
C TYR A 158 -1.05 -14.88 -18.75
N VAL A 159 -1.44 -15.69 -17.75
CA VAL A 159 -1.80 -17.10 -17.97
C VAL A 159 -2.96 -17.24 -18.95
N ALA A 160 -4.03 -16.46 -18.78
CA ALA A 160 -5.20 -16.51 -19.64
C ALA A 160 -4.92 -16.08 -21.10
N ARG A 161 -3.92 -15.22 -21.31
CA ARG A 161 -3.44 -14.80 -22.64
C ARG A 161 -2.40 -15.74 -23.24
N GLY A 162 -1.97 -16.78 -22.52
CA GLY A 162 -0.87 -17.66 -22.95
C GLY A 162 0.50 -16.97 -22.93
N TRP A 163 0.65 -15.90 -22.17
CA TRP A 163 1.88 -15.12 -22.07
C TRP A 163 2.75 -15.60 -20.91
N SER A 164 4.07 -15.64 -21.13
CA SER A 164 5.07 -15.78 -20.07
C SER A 164 5.49 -14.41 -19.53
N GLY A 165 6.10 -14.37 -18.34
CA GLY A 165 6.73 -13.15 -17.82
C GLY A 165 5.88 -12.28 -16.89
N ALA A 166 4.87 -12.84 -16.20
CA ALA A 166 4.12 -12.12 -15.18
C ALA A 166 5.01 -11.62 -14.01
N ALA A 167 6.00 -12.42 -13.60
CA ALA A 167 6.91 -12.06 -12.52
C ALA A 167 7.73 -10.79 -12.85
N PRO A 168 8.40 -10.67 -14.01
CA PRO A 168 9.01 -9.41 -14.46
C PRO A 168 8.07 -8.20 -14.46
N ALA A 169 6.79 -8.38 -14.82
CA ALA A 169 5.81 -7.29 -14.80
C ALA A 169 5.50 -6.81 -13.38
N LEU A 170 5.31 -7.73 -12.44
CA LEU A 170 5.13 -7.41 -11.01
C LEU A 170 6.40 -6.77 -10.41
N SER A 171 7.58 -7.25 -10.79
CA SER A 171 8.84 -6.64 -10.39
C SER A 171 8.97 -5.21 -10.92
N LEU A 172 8.63 -4.96 -12.19
CA LEU A 172 8.68 -3.63 -12.77
C LEU A 172 7.69 -2.67 -12.10
N PHE A 173 6.46 -3.13 -11.80
CA PHE A 173 5.49 -2.39 -10.98
C PHE A 173 6.14 -1.96 -9.65
N GLY A 174 6.72 -2.90 -8.90
CA GLY A 174 7.30 -2.62 -7.58
C GLY A 174 8.53 -1.70 -7.66
N VAL A 175 9.42 -1.94 -8.63
CA VAL A 175 10.63 -1.13 -8.85
C VAL A 175 10.25 0.30 -9.20
N LEU A 176 9.36 0.52 -10.17
CA LEU A 176 8.95 1.87 -10.55
C LEU A 176 8.15 2.56 -9.45
N PHE A 177 7.34 1.81 -8.70
CA PHE A 177 6.63 2.34 -7.54
C PHE A 177 7.61 2.89 -6.48
N VAL A 178 8.64 2.12 -6.10
CA VAL A 178 9.66 2.56 -5.14
C VAL A 178 10.55 3.66 -5.72
N ALA A 179 11.01 3.52 -6.96
CA ALA A 179 11.84 4.51 -7.63
C ALA A 179 11.13 5.86 -7.74
N THR A 180 9.84 5.86 -8.06
CA THR A 180 9.04 7.10 -8.13
C THR A 180 8.99 7.79 -6.75
N ARG A 181 8.82 7.05 -5.66
CA ARG A 181 8.85 7.64 -4.30
C ARG A 181 10.21 8.25 -3.95
N LEU A 182 11.30 7.66 -4.41
CA LEU A 182 12.66 8.15 -4.14
C LEU A 182 13.01 9.37 -4.99
N ILE A 183 12.76 9.29 -6.30
CA ILE A 183 13.10 10.35 -7.27
C ILE A 183 12.22 11.58 -7.04
N PHE A 184 10.93 11.38 -6.77
CA PHE A 184 9.95 12.47 -6.60
C PHE A 184 9.60 12.76 -5.14
N ALA A 185 10.48 12.40 -4.19
CA ALA A 185 10.26 12.61 -2.76
C ALA A 185 9.92 14.08 -2.40
N SER A 186 10.49 15.04 -3.12
CA SER A 186 10.28 16.48 -2.89
C SER A 186 9.12 17.08 -3.70
N ALA A 187 8.52 16.33 -4.64
CA ALA A 187 7.52 16.86 -5.56
C ALA A 187 6.27 17.38 -4.84
N ILE A 188 5.81 16.66 -3.80
CA ILE A 188 4.62 17.05 -3.02
C ILE A 188 4.87 18.38 -2.29
N GLY A 189 6.07 18.59 -1.74
CA GLY A 189 6.44 19.84 -1.08
C GLY A 189 6.54 21.03 -2.04
N ARG A 190 6.99 20.81 -3.28
CA ARG A 190 7.17 21.88 -4.28
C ARG A 190 5.89 22.23 -5.05
N HIS A 191 5.07 21.24 -5.40
CA HIS A 191 3.94 21.41 -6.32
C HIS A 191 2.56 21.25 -5.63
N GLY A 192 2.53 20.89 -4.35
CA GLY A 192 1.33 20.63 -3.57
C GLY A 192 0.74 19.24 -3.79
N GLY A 193 -0.07 18.77 -2.84
CA GLY A 193 -0.63 17.41 -2.87
C GLY A 193 -1.54 17.19 -4.08
N PHE A 194 -2.51 18.07 -4.31
CA PHE A 194 -3.47 17.92 -5.41
C PHE A 194 -2.82 17.85 -6.80
N SER A 195 -1.86 18.73 -7.10
CA SER A 195 -1.21 18.75 -8.42
C SER A 195 -0.44 17.45 -8.67
N VAL A 196 0.31 16.98 -7.67
CA VAL A 196 1.07 15.72 -7.76
C VAL A 196 0.12 14.54 -7.88
N SER A 197 -0.97 14.51 -7.12
CA SER A 197 -2.00 13.46 -7.21
C SER A 197 -2.62 13.40 -8.60
N LEU A 198 -2.95 14.53 -9.23
CA LEU A 198 -3.55 14.54 -10.58
C LEU A 198 -2.59 13.98 -11.63
N VAL A 199 -1.32 14.37 -11.62
CA VAL A 199 -0.32 13.81 -12.54
C VAL A 199 -0.16 12.31 -12.31
N SER A 200 -0.08 11.90 -11.04
CA SER A 200 0.07 10.50 -10.62
C SER A 200 -1.13 9.64 -11.07
N LEU A 201 -2.35 10.14 -10.88
CA LEU A 201 -3.59 9.51 -11.35
C LEU A 201 -3.61 9.40 -12.88
N GLY A 202 -3.17 10.43 -13.60
CA GLY A 202 -3.07 10.38 -15.06
C GLY A 202 -2.12 9.28 -15.55
N VAL A 203 -0.96 9.13 -14.91
CA VAL A 203 0.00 8.07 -15.21
C VAL A 203 -0.56 6.68 -14.86
N GLU A 204 -1.26 6.54 -13.74
CA GLU A 204 -1.91 5.29 -13.35
C GLU A 204 -3.00 4.87 -14.35
N ILE A 205 -3.87 5.80 -14.75
CA ILE A 205 -4.91 5.58 -15.77
C ILE A 205 -4.26 5.12 -17.08
N ALA A 206 -3.19 5.78 -17.52
CA ALA A 206 -2.48 5.39 -18.73
C ALA A 206 -1.93 3.96 -18.63
N GLY A 207 -1.33 3.59 -17.48
CA GLY A 207 -0.84 2.23 -17.22
C GLY A 207 -1.96 1.17 -17.27
N LEU A 208 -3.10 1.45 -16.67
CA LEU A 208 -4.27 0.56 -16.66
C LEU A 208 -4.90 0.42 -18.05
N LEU A 209 -4.98 1.51 -18.82
CA LEU A 209 -5.43 1.46 -20.22
C LEU A 209 -4.47 0.67 -21.10
N CYS A 210 -3.15 0.79 -20.88
CA CYS A 210 -2.16 -0.05 -21.56
C CYS A 210 -2.36 -1.54 -21.26
N LEU A 211 -2.70 -1.90 -20.02
CA LEU A 211 -2.99 -3.29 -19.64
C LEU A 211 -4.27 -3.82 -20.29
N TRP A 212 -5.33 -3.00 -20.28
CA TRP A 212 -6.60 -3.33 -20.93
C TRP A 212 -6.42 -3.57 -22.43
N LEU A 213 -5.70 -2.68 -23.11
CA LEU A 213 -5.47 -2.72 -24.56
C LEU A 213 -4.24 -3.55 -24.98
N ALA A 214 -3.59 -4.26 -24.05
CA ALA A 214 -2.32 -4.91 -24.33
C ALA A 214 -2.44 -5.95 -25.48
N PRO A 215 -1.70 -5.78 -26.59
CA PRO A 215 -1.68 -6.78 -27.67
C PRO A 215 -0.68 -7.90 -27.42
N HIS A 216 0.36 -7.65 -26.62
CA HIS A 216 1.46 -8.58 -26.36
C HIS A 216 2.09 -8.31 -24.97
N PRO A 217 2.86 -9.24 -24.37
CA PRO A 217 3.28 -9.16 -22.96
C PRO A 217 4.14 -7.95 -22.63
N LEU A 218 4.99 -7.46 -23.54
CA LEU A 218 5.81 -6.28 -23.28
C LEU A 218 4.95 -5.02 -23.02
N VAL A 219 3.81 -4.82 -23.70
CA VAL A 219 2.91 -3.68 -23.42
C VAL A 219 2.25 -3.85 -22.05
N ALA A 220 1.85 -5.07 -21.69
CA ALA A 220 1.29 -5.35 -20.37
C ALA A 220 2.33 -5.12 -19.25
N THR A 221 3.59 -5.50 -19.48
CA THR A 221 4.69 -5.26 -18.54
C THR A 221 4.92 -3.76 -18.33
N LEU A 222 4.97 -2.97 -19.41
CA LEU A 222 5.10 -1.52 -19.33
C LEU A 222 3.88 -0.87 -18.67
N GLY A 223 2.67 -1.35 -18.96
CA GLY A 223 1.44 -0.88 -18.33
C GLY A 223 1.43 -1.14 -16.82
N ALA A 224 1.88 -2.31 -16.37
CA ALA A 224 2.07 -2.60 -14.95
C ALA A 224 3.11 -1.65 -14.32
N GLY A 225 4.22 -1.42 -15.00
CA GLY A 225 5.23 -0.44 -14.57
C GLY A 225 4.68 0.98 -14.40
N LEU A 226 3.94 1.48 -15.38
CA LEU A 226 3.29 2.80 -15.35
C LEU A 226 2.25 2.88 -14.24
N THR A 227 1.44 1.84 -14.06
CA THR A 227 0.47 1.76 -12.96
C THR A 227 1.17 1.89 -11.60
N GLY A 228 2.31 1.20 -11.41
CA GLY A 228 3.12 1.32 -10.21
C GLY A 228 3.71 2.72 -10.01
N ALA A 229 4.25 3.32 -11.07
CA ALA A 229 4.76 4.70 -11.02
C ALA A 229 3.65 5.71 -10.66
N GLY A 230 2.48 5.58 -11.29
CA GLY A 230 1.33 6.44 -11.04
C GLY A 230 0.79 6.31 -9.62
N PHE A 231 0.56 5.08 -9.14
CA PHE A 231 0.00 4.86 -7.80
C PHE A 231 0.94 5.33 -6.65
N ALA A 232 2.25 5.36 -6.89
CA ALA A 232 3.29 5.61 -5.89
C ALA A 232 3.08 6.83 -4.98
N LEU A 233 2.70 7.96 -5.59
CA LEU A 233 2.61 9.26 -4.92
C LEU A 233 1.19 9.64 -4.49
N ILE A 234 0.16 8.90 -4.92
CA ILE A 234 -1.24 9.25 -4.62
C ILE A 234 -1.49 9.22 -3.11
N PHE A 235 -1.06 8.15 -2.43
CA PHE A 235 -1.20 8.01 -0.98
C PHE A 235 -0.56 9.16 -0.19
N PRO A 236 0.74 9.48 -0.34
CA PRO A 236 1.35 10.60 0.38
C PRO A 236 0.81 11.97 -0.06
N ALA A 237 0.48 12.16 -1.34
CA ALA A 237 0.05 13.47 -1.85
C ALA A 237 -1.36 13.85 -1.35
N LEU A 238 -2.34 12.94 -1.45
CA LEU A 238 -3.68 13.16 -0.87
C LEU A 238 -3.64 13.09 0.66
N GLY A 239 -2.74 12.29 1.24
CA GLY A 239 -2.60 12.15 2.69
C GLY A 239 -2.16 13.45 3.38
N VAL A 240 -1.26 14.22 2.77
CA VAL A 240 -0.86 15.54 3.27
C VAL A 240 -2.04 16.51 3.28
N GLU A 241 -2.84 16.52 2.21
CA GLU A 241 -4.03 17.38 2.12
C GLU A 241 -5.11 16.94 3.11
N ALA A 242 -5.32 15.63 3.29
CA ALA A 242 -6.26 15.07 4.25
C ALA A 242 -5.89 15.45 5.70
N VAL A 243 -4.63 15.22 6.09
CA VAL A 243 -4.12 15.57 7.43
C VAL A 243 -4.13 17.09 7.65
N GLY A 244 -4.00 17.89 6.60
CA GLY A 244 -4.12 19.35 6.64
C GLY A 244 -5.52 19.87 6.98
N THR A 245 -6.56 19.04 6.94
CA THR A 245 -7.95 19.45 7.28
C THR A 245 -8.28 19.44 8.77
N VAL A 246 -7.35 18.96 9.61
CA VAL A 246 -7.51 18.85 11.06
C VAL A 246 -6.38 19.53 11.82
N GLY A 247 -6.63 19.89 13.08
CA GLY A 247 -5.61 20.41 13.99
C GLY A 247 -4.51 19.39 14.29
N ALA A 248 -3.35 19.88 14.75
CA ALA A 248 -2.16 19.08 14.99
C ALA A 248 -2.40 17.91 15.96
N GLU A 249 -3.26 18.11 16.95
CA GLU A 249 -3.71 17.15 17.96
C GLU A 249 -4.55 15.99 17.38
N ASN A 250 -5.15 16.16 16.20
CA ASN A 250 -6.03 15.20 15.54
C ASN A 250 -5.38 14.51 14.32
N ARG A 251 -4.14 14.88 13.95
CA ARG A 251 -3.45 14.37 12.74
C ARG A 251 -3.29 12.85 12.70
N GLY A 252 -3.03 12.22 13.84
CA GLY A 252 -2.91 10.77 13.91
C GLY A 252 -4.23 10.06 13.59
N ALA A 253 -5.34 10.58 14.12
CA ALA A 253 -6.67 10.06 13.82
C ALA A 253 -7.05 10.30 12.35
N ALA A 254 -6.68 11.46 11.78
CA ALA A 254 -6.93 11.77 10.37
C ALA A 254 -6.15 10.84 9.44
N LEU A 255 -4.87 10.61 9.72
CA LEU A 255 -4.05 9.69 8.93
C LEU A 255 -4.57 8.25 9.02
N GLY A 256 -4.95 7.78 10.21
CA GLY A 256 -5.56 6.47 10.37
C GLY A 256 -6.89 6.34 9.62
N ALA A 257 -7.80 7.31 9.78
CA ALA A 257 -9.07 7.33 9.07
C ALA A 257 -8.91 7.41 7.54
N TYR A 258 -7.88 8.10 7.06
CA TYR A 258 -7.53 8.18 5.65
C TYR A 258 -7.03 6.84 5.11
N SER A 259 -6.15 6.13 5.84
CA SER A 259 -5.63 4.82 5.43
C SER A 259 -6.71 3.75 5.30
N VAL A 260 -7.75 3.79 6.14
CA VAL A 260 -8.89 2.83 6.08
C VAL A 260 -9.51 2.76 4.69
N PHE A 261 -9.53 3.86 3.93
CA PHE A 261 -10.08 3.85 2.58
C PHE A 261 -9.28 2.97 1.61
N LEU A 262 -7.96 2.93 1.75
CA LEU A 262 -7.12 2.02 0.95
C LEU A 262 -7.37 0.57 1.35
N ASP A 263 -7.49 0.29 2.64
CA ASP A 263 -7.77 -1.07 3.13
C ASP A 263 -9.13 -1.57 2.63
N VAL A 264 -10.15 -0.71 2.69
CA VAL A 264 -11.49 -0.99 2.15
C VAL A 264 -11.43 -1.23 0.64
N SER A 265 -10.69 -0.41 -0.10
CA SER A 265 -10.47 -0.62 -1.53
C SER A 265 -9.87 -2.00 -1.79
N LEU A 266 -8.79 -2.38 -1.10
CA LEU A 266 -8.11 -3.66 -1.33
C LEU A 266 -8.97 -4.85 -0.89
N GLY A 267 -9.74 -4.69 0.20
CA GLY A 267 -10.69 -5.70 0.66
C GLY A 267 -11.83 -5.95 -0.33
N ILE A 268 -12.33 -4.90 -0.99
CA ILE A 268 -13.44 -4.98 -1.95
C ILE A 268 -12.94 -5.37 -3.36
N ALA A 269 -11.74 -4.93 -3.75
CA ALA A 269 -11.18 -5.16 -5.09
C ALA A 269 -11.17 -6.64 -5.45
N GLY A 270 -10.72 -7.53 -4.56
CA GLY A 270 -10.64 -8.97 -4.83
C GLY A 270 -11.97 -9.60 -5.30
N PRO A 271 -13.04 -9.57 -4.47
CA PRO A 271 -14.35 -10.09 -4.88
C PRO A 271 -14.96 -9.38 -6.10
N LEU A 272 -14.82 -8.05 -6.17
CA LEU A 272 -15.42 -7.25 -7.24
C LEU A 272 -14.73 -7.51 -8.59
N ASP A 273 -13.40 -7.42 -8.63
CA ASP A 273 -12.60 -7.71 -9.82
C ASP A 273 -12.70 -9.19 -10.18
N GLY A 274 -12.83 -10.10 -9.21
CA GLY A 274 -13.07 -11.52 -9.46
C GLY A 274 -14.40 -11.78 -10.16
N ALA A 275 -15.46 -11.10 -9.73
CA ALA A 275 -16.76 -11.17 -10.41
C ALA A 275 -16.68 -10.59 -11.84
N ILE A 276 -16.00 -9.46 -12.03
CA ILE A 276 -15.79 -8.86 -13.36
C ILE A 276 -14.98 -9.80 -14.25
N ALA A 277 -13.88 -10.36 -13.75
CA ALA A 277 -13.03 -11.30 -14.48
C ALA A 277 -13.81 -12.54 -14.92
N GLY A 278 -14.71 -13.04 -14.06
CA GLY A 278 -15.54 -14.21 -14.38
C GLY A 278 -16.55 -13.98 -15.52
N HIS A 279 -17.05 -12.76 -15.69
CA HIS A 279 -18.09 -12.45 -16.69
C HIS A 279 -17.56 -11.76 -17.95
N ALA A 280 -16.56 -10.88 -17.81
CA ALA A 280 -16.04 -10.02 -18.86
C ALA A 280 -14.55 -10.24 -19.17
N GLY A 281 -13.91 -11.17 -18.45
CA GLY A 281 -12.50 -11.50 -18.60
C GLY A 281 -11.55 -10.57 -17.86
N TYR A 282 -10.31 -11.00 -17.69
CA TYR A 282 -9.27 -10.26 -16.94
C TYR A 282 -8.91 -8.90 -17.55
N ALA A 283 -9.10 -8.69 -18.86
CA ALA A 283 -8.85 -7.37 -19.45
C ALA A 283 -9.84 -6.32 -18.93
N ALA A 284 -11.10 -6.71 -18.68
CA ALA A 284 -12.15 -5.82 -18.22
C ALA A 284 -11.93 -5.30 -16.79
N THR A 285 -11.21 -6.04 -15.94
CA THR A 285 -10.87 -5.57 -14.59
C THR A 285 -9.93 -4.36 -14.65
N PHE A 286 -8.97 -4.34 -15.57
CA PHE A 286 -8.10 -3.17 -15.77
C PHE A 286 -8.86 -1.95 -16.28
N LEU A 287 -9.84 -2.14 -17.17
CA LEU A 287 -10.71 -1.05 -17.63
C LEU A 287 -11.57 -0.50 -16.48
N PHE A 288 -12.12 -1.39 -15.65
CA PHE A 288 -12.88 -1.01 -14.47
C PHE A 288 -12.02 -0.18 -13.51
N SER A 289 -10.82 -0.65 -13.16
CA SER A 289 -9.89 0.12 -12.33
C SER A 289 -9.51 1.45 -12.99
N ALA A 290 -9.31 1.50 -14.32
CA ALA A 290 -9.04 2.75 -15.03
C ALA A 290 -10.20 3.76 -14.90
N ALA A 291 -11.45 3.28 -14.96
CA ALA A 291 -12.64 4.11 -14.74
C ALA A 291 -12.73 4.60 -13.28
N CYS A 292 -12.39 3.76 -12.30
CA CYS A 292 -12.28 4.17 -10.90
C CYS A 292 -11.19 5.23 -10.70
N CYS A 293 -9.99 5.04 -11.26
CA CYS A 293 -8.91 6.03 -11.23
C CYS A 293 -9.32 7.35 -11.92
N LEU A 294 -10.09 7.28 -13.01
CA LEU A 294 -10.65 8.47 -13.65
C LEU A 294 -11.65 9.20 -12.73
N ALA A 295 -12.51 8.48 -12.02
CA ALA A 295 -13.39 9.07 -11.01
C ALA A 295 -12.58 9.72 -9.87
N ALA A 296 -11.49 9.10 -9.43
CA ALA A 296 -10.55 9.69 -8.47
C ALA A 296 -9.90 10.97 -9.00
N PHE A 297 -9.51 10.98 -10.29
CA PHE A 297 -8.95 12.15 -10.96
C PHE A 297 -9.96 13.31 -10.97
N VAL A 298 -11.19 13.05 -11.40
CA VAL A 298 -12.26 14.07 -11.44
C VAL A 298 -12.56 14.59 -10.04
N LEU A 299 -12.67 13.71 -9.04
CA LEU A 299 -12.87 14.10 -7.65
C LEU A 299 -11.73 14.99 -7.14
N THR A 300 -10.48 14.60 -7.40
CA THR A 300 -9.29 15.35 -6.98
C THR A 300 -9.22 16.72 -7.67
N ALA A 301 -9.55 16.79 -8.95
CA ALA A 301 -9.60 18.03 -9.72
C ALA A 301 -10.69 18.97 -9.19
N TRP A 302 -11.86 18.43 -8.86
CA TRP A 302 -12.95 19.18 -8.26
C TRP A 302 -12.60 19.72 -6.87
N LEU A 303 -11.92 18.93 -6.02
CA LEU A 303 -11.42 19.39 -4.72
C LEU A 303 -10.40 20.53 -4.87
N LEU A 304 -9.50 20.42 -5.84
CA LEU A 304 -8.54 21.48 -6.17
C LEU A 304 -9.26 22.76 -6.61
N TRP A 305 -10.26 22.63 -7.49
CA TRP A 305 -11.06 23.77 -7.95
C TRP A 305 -11.78 24.46 -6.79
N ARG A 306 -12.45 23.68 -5.92
CA ARG A 306 -13.11 24.22 -4.71
C ARG A 306 -12.15 24.95 -3.79
N ARG A 307 -10.94 24.41 -3.58
CA ARG A 307 -9.91 25.06 -2.76
C ARG A 307 -9.44 26.39 -3.35
N ARG A 308 -9.34 26.49 -4.68
CA ARG A 308 -8.99 27.74 -5.37
C ARG A 308 -10.14 28.75 -5.28
N ALA A 309 -11.38 28.31 -5.48
CA ALA A 309 -12.56 29.16 -5.38
C ALA A 309 -12.74 29.76 -3.97
N ALA A 310 -12.39 29.02 -2.91
CA ALA A 310 -12.45 29.51 -1.53
C ALA A 310 -11.32 30.49 -1.16
N ARG A 311 -10.33 30.71 -2.03
CA ARG A 311 -9.21 31.65 -1.82
C ARG A 311 -9.38 32.98 -2.57
N VAL A 312 -10.35 33.04 -3.50
CA VAL A 312 -10.74 34.24 -4.24
C VAL A 312 -11.89 34.91 -3.51
#